data_AF-A0A9D5XNC7-F1
#
_entry.id   AF-A0A9D5XNC7-F1
#
_cell.length_a   1.000
_cell.length_b   1.000
_cell.length_c   1.000
_cell.angle_alpha   90.00
_cell.angle_beta   90.00
_cell.angle_gamma   90.00
#
_symmetry.space_group_name_H-M   'P 1'
#
loop_
_entity.id
_entity.type
_entity.pdbx_description
1 polymer ?
#
loop_
_entity_poly.entity_id
_entity_poly.type
_entity_poly.pdbx_seq_one_letter_code
_entity_poly.pdbx_strand_id
1 'polypeptide(L)'
;MWLSDLLRKITKGPNVGETFRDYIGCYVYGTENGSARAEYVGVPATLEQLEVEVRRYLEDFLSTQKVTDSEHIATVKALLAQLPERLAAHVASDMKQPFVTLSEVDLFIRTGVRERRKENGRFVE
;
A
#
# COMPACT_ATOMS: atom_id res chain seq x y z
N MET A 1 4.82 11.27 -28.34
CA MET A 1 4.59 10.37 -27.20
C MET A 1 3.21 10.65 -26.57
N TRP A 2 2.10 10.43 -27.29
CA TRP A 2 0.76 10.80 -26.75
C TRP A 2 -0.27 9.66 -26.88
N LEU A 3 -0.30 8.97 -28.03
CA LEU A 3 -1.24 7.87 -28.24
C LEU A 3 -0.95 6.64 -27.38
N SER A 4 0.33 6.28 -27.24
CA SER A 4 0.77 5.14 -26.44
C SER A 4 0.55 5.35 -24.94
N ASP A 5 0.73 6.56 -24.44
CA ASP A 5 0.39 6.93 -23.06
C ASP A 5 -1.11 6.91 -22.81
N LEU A 6 -1.92 7.39 -23.76
CA LEU A 6 -3.38 7.32 -23.66
C LEU A 6 -3.88 5.88 -23.64
N LEU A 7 -3.38 5.05 -24.57
CA LEU A 7 -3.72 3.62 -24.62
C LEU A 7 -3.31 2.93 -23.33
N ARG A 8 -2.09 3.18 -22.83
CA ARG A 8 -1.58 2.63 -21.57
C ARG A 8 -2.44 3.04 -20.38
N LYS A 9 -2.86 4.30 -20.27
CA LYS A 9 -3.77 4.79 -19.22
C LYS A 9 -5.16 4.17 -19.30
N ILE A 10 -5.64 3.88 -20.51
CA ILE A 10 -6.90 3.16 -20.73
C ILE A 10 -6.77 1.67 -20.34
N THR A 11 -5.61 1.03 -20.55
CA THR A 11 -5.43 -0.42 -20.26
C THR A 11 -4.92 -0.74 -18.86
N LYS A 12 -4.08 0.11 -18.26
CA LYS A 12 -3.44 -0.13 -16.95
C LYS A 12 -3.94 0.80 -15.84
N GLY A 13 -4.71 1.83 -16.18
CA GLY A 13 -5.09 2.88 -15.23
C GLY A 13 -4.00 3.95 -15.04
N PRO A 14 -4.30 5.02 -14.30
CA PRO A 14 -3.32 6.06 -13.96
C PRO A 14 -2.17 5.52 -13.09
N ASN A 15 -0.98 6.14 -13.21
CA ASN A 15 0.10 5.91 -12.25
C ASN A 15 -0.30 6.41 -10.86
N VAL A 16 0.42 5.97 -9.81
CA VAL A 16 0.17 6.45 -8.46
C VAL A 16 0.31 7.97 -8.38
N GLY A 17 -0.68 8.63 -7.77
CA GLY A 17 -0.77 10.10 -7.67
C GLY A 17 -1.29 10.78 -8.94
N GLU A 18 -1.41 10.07 -10.06
CA GLU A 18 -2.04 10.60 -11.26
C GLU A 18 -3.55 10.35 -11.25
N THR A 19 -4.29 11.32 -11.80
CA THR A 19 -5.73 11.19 -12.00
C THR A 19 -6.06 10.91 -13.47
N PHE A 20 -7.08 10.09 -13.71
CA PHE A 20 -7.65 9.87 -15.03
C PHE A 20 -9.15 9.72 -14.92
N ARG A 21 -9.91 10.69 -15.47
CA ARG A 21 -11.37 10.80 -15.31
C ARG A 21 -11.74 10.83 -13.81
N ASP A 22 -12.58 9.90 -13.37
CA ASP A 22 -13.04 9.78 -12.00
C ASP A 22 -12.18 8.81 -11.18
N TYR A 23 -10.95 8.51 -11.63
CA TYR A 23 -10.05 7.58 -10.97
C TYR A 23 -8.72 8.24 -10.60
N ILE A 24 -8.09 7.72 -9.54
CA ILE A 24 -6.72 8.05 -9.13
C ILE A 24 -5.91 6.77 -8.97
N GLY A 25 -4.65 6.78 -9.42
CA GLY A 25 -3.73 5.70 -9.15
C GLY A 25 -3.29 5.76 -7.70
N CYS A 26 -3.29 4.63 -7.02
CA CYS A 26 -2.98 4.55 -5.61
C CYS A 26 -2.10 3.33 -5.32
N TYR A 27 -1.44 3.37 -4.16
CA TYR A 27 -0.98 2.15 -3.54
C TYR A 27 -2.18 1.41 -2.94
N VAL A 28 -2.04 0.10 -2.82
CA VAL A 28 -3.00 -0.77 -2.14
C VAL A 28 -2.17 -1.65 -1.21
N TYR A 29 -2.48 -1.62 0.08
CA TYR A 29 -1.79 -2.46 1.05
C TYR A 29 -2.77 -3.19 1.95
N GLY A 30 -2.30 -4.32 2.47
CA GLY A 30 -3.10 -5.22 3.28
C GLY A 30 -2.37 -6.50 3.60
N THR A 31 -3.09 -7.44 4.20
CA THR A 31 -2.53 -8.74 4.60
C THR A 31 -3.09 -9.88 3.78
N GLU A 32 -2.24 -10.84 3.47
CA GLU A 32 -2.57 -12.10 2.78
C GLU A 32 -2.00 -13.24 3.60
N ASN A 33 -2.80 -14.27 3.89
CA ASN A 33 -2.26 -15.53 4.39
C ASN A 33 -2.19 -16.49 3.21
N GLY A 34 -1.13 -17.30 3.09
CA GLY A 34 -0.74 -18.03 1.87
C GLY A 34 -1.78 -18.89 1.13
N SER A 35 -3.01 -19.01 1.62
CA SER A 35 -4.16 -19.66 0.95
C SER A 35 -5.49 -18.90 1.10
N ALA A 36 -5.50 -17.71 1.70
CA ALA A 36 -6.68 -16.94 2.05
C ALA A 36 -6.88 -15.70 1.15
N ARG A 37 -8.09 -15.15 1.17
CA ARG A 37 -8.45 -13.90 0.48
C ARG A 37 -7.70 -12.73 1.11
N ALA A 38 -7.13 -11.86 0.28
CA ALA A 38 -6.49 -10.62 0.70
C ALA A 38 -7.44 -9.76 1.55
N GLU A 39 -6.96 -9.31 2.70
CA GLU A 39 -7.60 -8.32 3.55
C GLU A 39 -6.99 -6.95 3.25
N TYR A 40 -7.78 -6.07 2.67
CA TYR A 40 -7.34 -4.74 2.27
C TYR A 40 -7.45 -3.78 3.45
N VAL A 41 -6.36 -3.06 3.75
CA VAL A 41 -6.29 -2.13 4.88
C VAL A 41 -6.42 -0.68 4.41
N GLY A 42 -5.72 -0.30 3.34
CA GLY A 42 -5.72 1.09 2.86
C GLY A 42 -5.33 1.26 1.40
N VAL A 43 -5.65 2.46 0.88
CA VAL A 43 -5.48 2.84 -0.53
C VAL A 43 -4.85 4.23 -0.72
N PRO A 44 -3.64 4.47 -0.19
CA PRO A 44 -3.02 5.79 -0.18
C PRO A 44 -2.60 6.24 -1.58
N ALA A 45 -2.80 7.53 -1.89
CA ALA A 45 -2.54 8.10 -3.22
C ALA A 45 -1.11 8.63 -3.38
N THR A 46 -0.35 8.76 -2.29
CA THR A 46 1.05 9.20 -2.30
C THR A 46 1.92 8.28 -1.44
N LEU A 47 3.24 8.36 -1.62
CA LEU A 47 4.19 7.57 -0.84
C LEU A 47 4.21 8.01 0.63
N GLU A 48 4.03 9.31 0.88
CA GLU A 48 3.98 9.89 2.21
C GLU A 48 2.73 9.41 2.96
N GLN A 49 1.57 9.37 2.29
CA GLN A 49 0.35 8.79 2.85
C GLN A 49 0.54 7.30 3.17
N LEU A 50 1.16 6.55 2.25
CA LEU A 50 1.48 5.13 2.46
C LEU A 50 2.36 4.93 3.69
N GLU A 51 3.40 5.75 3.86
CA GLU A 51 4.27 5.65 5.04
C GLU A 51 3.48 5.87 6.32
N VAL A 52 2.67 6.94 6.40
CA VAL A 52 1.87 7.26 7.59
C VAL A 52 0.91 6.12 7.93
N GLU A 53 0.20 5.61 6.92
CA GLU A 53 -0.80 4.55 7.09
C GLU A 53 -0.16 3.20 7.48
N VAL A 54 0.93 2.81 6.82
CA VAL A 54 1.67 1.57 7.15
C VAL A 54 2.32 1.67 8.52
N ARG A 55 2.91 2.83 8.88
CA ARG A 55 3.48 3.06 10.21
C ARG A 55 2.41 2.86 11.28
N ARG A 56 1.27 3.52 11.13
CA ARG A 56 0.14 3.40 12.05
C ARG A 56 -0.33 1.96 12.18
N TYR A 57 -0.49 1.25 11.05
CA TYR A 57 -0.89 -0.15 11.06
C TYR A 57 0.10 -1.03 11.85
N LEU A 58 1.40 -0.83 11.68
CA LEU A 58 2.44 -1.59 12.40
C LEU A 58 2.52 -1.22 13.89
N GLU A 59 2.32 0.05 14.24
CA GLU A 59 2.25 0.51 15.64
C GLU A 59 0.98 -0.02 16.33
N ASP A 60 -0.15 -0.05 15.63
CA ASP A 60 -1.40 -0.66 16.08
C ASP A 60 -1.22 -2.18 16.26
N PHE A 61 -0.50 -2.85 15.34
CA PHE A 61 -0.12 -4.25 15.49
C PHE A 61 0.68 -4.49 16.79
N LEU A 62 1.69 -3.65 17.08
CA LEU A 62 2.49 -3.78 18.30
C LEU A 62 1.71 -3.49 19.59
N SER A 63 0.72 -2.60 19.53
CA SER A 63 -0.05 -2.17 20.72
C SER A 63 -1.24 -3.08 21.03
N THR A 64 -1.92 -3.59 20.00
CA THR A 64 -3.15 -4.38 20.13
C THR A 64 -2.86 -5.84 20.39
N GLN A 65 -1.77 -6.32 19.81
CA GLN A 65 -1.46 -7.72 19.82
C GLN A 65 -0.65 -7.97 21.10
N LYS A 66 -1.19 -8.78 22.02
CA LYS A 66 -0.42 -9.40 23.11
C LYS A 66 0.56 -10.40 22.50
N VAL A 67 1.44 -9.94 21.60
CA VAL A 67 2.39 -10.78 20.87
C VAL A 67 3.35 -11.32 21.89
N THR A 68 3.16 -12.58 22.26
CA THR A 68 4.13 -13.32 23.08
C THR A 68 5.35 -13.73 22.26
N ASP A 69 5.29 -13.56 20.94
CA ASP A 69 6.38 -13.85 20.02
C ASP A 69 7.35 -12.67 19.90
N SER A 70 8.48 -12.79 20.59
CA SER A 70 9.53 -11.78 20.63
C SER A 70 10.19 -11.54 19.26
N GLU A 71 10.15 -12.52 18.35
CA GLU A 71 10.80 -12.42 17.04
C GLU A 71 10.00 -11.52 16.09
N HIS A 72 8.67 -11.64 16.07
CA HIS A 72 7.81 -10.74 15.30
C HIS A 72 7.88 -9.31 15.82
N ILE A 73 7.89 -9.12 17.14
CA ILE A 73 8.05 -7.79 17.74
C ILE A 73 9.38 -7.17 17.30
N ALA A 74 10.47 -7.93 17.35
CA ALA A 74 11.79 -7.45 16.90
C ALA A 74 11.78 -7.08 15.42
N THR A 75 11.18 -7.92 14.59
CA THR A 75 11.04 -7.70 13.13
C THR A 75 10.26 -6.41 12.84
N VAL A 76 9.11 -6.21 13.48
CA VAL A 76 8.28 -5.02 13.28
C VAL A 76 8.97 -3.76 13.78
N LYS A 77 9.68 -3.82 14.92
CA LYS A 77 10.48 -2.68 15.41
C LYS A 77 11.63 -2.32 14.46
N ALA A 78 12.34 -3.31 13.93
CA ALA A 78 13.40 -3.09 12.95
C ALA A 78 12.84 -2.50 11.65
N LEU A 79 11.66 -2.98 11.22
CA LEU A 79 10.95 -2.43 10.07
C LEU A 79 10.55 -0.96 10.29
N LEU A 80 9.95 -0.63 11.44
CA LEU A 80 9.54 0.75 11.78
C LEU A 80 10.71 1.74 11.80
N ALA A 81 11.90 1.28 12.22
CA ALA A 81 13.11 2.10 12.27
C ALA A 81 13.68 2.45 10.89
N GLN A 82 13.36 1.65 9.85
CA GLN A 82 13.84 1.81 8.48
C GLN A 82 12.69 1.94 7.48
N LEU A 83 11.51 2.33 7.97
CA LEU A 83 10.28 2.28 7.18
C LEU A 83 10.36 3.16 5.92
N PRO A 84 10.82 4.42 5.97
CA PRO A 84 10.90 5.27 4.79
C PRO A 84 11.77 4.66 3.68
N GLU A 85 12.98 4.20 4.03
CA GLU A 85 13.93 3.65 3.07
C GLU A 85 13.44 2.31 2.51
N ARG A 86 12.86 1.45 3.35
CA ARG A 86 12.32 0.17 2.91
C ARG A 86 11.10 0.35 2.01
N LEU A 87 10.20 1.28 2.33
CA LEU A 87 9.07 1.60 1.46
C LEU A 87 9.55 2.13 0.12
N ALA A 88 10.47 3.11 0.12
CA ALA A 88 11.03 3.65 -1.12
C ALA A 88 11.66 2.57 -2.00
N ALA A 89 12.47 1.68 -1.40
CA ALA A 89 13.07 0.56 -2.12
C ALA A 89 12.03 -0.44 -2.65
N HIS A 90 11.01 -0.73 -1.85
CA HIS A 90 9.95 -1.67 -2.23
C HIS A 90 9.09 -1.12 -3.38
N VAL A 91 8.68 0.14 -3.34
CA VAL A 91 7.88 0.75 -4.42
C VAL A 91 8.69 1.01 -5.68
N ALA A 92 10.01 1.16 -5.57
CA ALA A 92 10.91 1.22 -6.72
C ALA A 92 11.16 -0.16 -7.37
N SER A 93 10.83 -1.25 -6.65
CA SER A 93 10.89 -2.62 -7.18
C SER A 93 9.61 -2.97 -7.98
N ASP A 94 9.45 -4.24 -8.37
CA ASP A 94 8.24 -4.70 -9.07
C ASP A 94 7.06 -5.02 -8.14
N MET A 95 7.22 -4.88 -6.82
CA MET A 95 6.18 -5.09 -5.79
C MET A 95 5.49 -6.48 -5.89
N LYS A 96 6.18 -7.48 -6.44
CA LYS A 96 5.64 -8.85 -6.52
C LYS A 96 5.81 -9.64 -5.23
N GLN A 97 6.88 -9.34 -4.50
CA GLN A 97 7.13 -9.94 -3.19
C GLN A 97 6.33 -9.19 -2.12
N PRO A 98 5.98 -9.84 -1.00
CA PRO A 98 5.43 -9.13 0.13
C PRO A 98 6.41 -8.09 0.67
N PHE A 99 5.88 -7.04 1.29
CA PHE A 99 6.67 -6.01 1.93
C PHE A 99 7.37 -6.53 3.20
N VAL A 100 6.63 -7.34 3.98
CA VAL A 100 7.15 -8.12 5.11
C VAL A 100 6.27 -9.35 5.32
N THR A 101 6.90 -10.45 5.72
CA THR A 101 6.24 -11.69 6.13
C THR A 101 6.39 -11.85 7.63
N LEU A 102 5.29 -12.07 8.33
CA LEU A 102 5.25 -12.35 9.77
C LEU A 102 4.54 -13.70 9.95
N SER A 103 5.33 -14.76 10.22
CA SER A 103 4.87 -16.15 10.19
C SER A 103 4.21 -16.53 8.86
N GLU A 104 2.88 -16.70 8.85
CA GLU A 104 2.09 -17.10 7.68
C GLU A 104 1.26 -15.93 7.12
N VAL A 105 1.50 -14.71 7.63
CA VAL A 105 0.81 -13.48 7.21
C VAL A 105 1.79 -12.59 6.45
N ASP A 106 1.48 -12.32 5.20
CA ASP A 106 2.21 -11.42 4.31
C ASP A 106 1.55 -10.03 4.30
N LEU A 107 2.28 -9.01 4.72
CA LEU A 107 1.90 -7.61 4.45
C LEU A 107 2.33 -7.29 3.02
N PHE A 108 1.37 -7.09 2.12
CA PHE A 108 1.63 -6.74 0.72
C PHE A 108 1.45 -5.23 0.50
N ILE A 109 2.20 -4.69 -0.47
CA ILE A 109 2.00 -3.35 -1.02
C ILE A 109 2.05 -3.49 -2.53
N ARG A 110 1.03 -2.99 -3.22
CA ARG A 110 0.87 -3.08 -4.68
C ARG A 110 0.37 -1.75 -5.25
N THR A 111 0.35 -1.65 -6.57
CA THR A 111 -0.31 -0.54 -7.26
C THR A 111 -1.73 -0.92 -7.65
N GLY A 112 -2.63 0.06 -7.60
CA GLY A 112 -4.02 -0.11 -7.97
C GLY A 112 -4.63 1.23 -8.39
N VAL A 113 -5.94 1.21 -8.54
CA VAL A 113 -6.72 2.38 -8.94
C VAL A 113 -7.95 2.44 -8.04
N ARG A 114 -8.26 3.61 -7.49
CA ARG A 114 -9.51 3.84 -6.75
C ARG A 114 -10.36 4.90 -7.45
N GLU A 115 -11.67 4.72 -7.35
CA GLU A 115 -12.64 5.71 -7.80
C GLU A 115 -12.65 6.91 -6.85
N ARG A 116 -12.69 8.11 -7.41
CA ARG A 116 -12.80 9.38 -6.70
C ARG A 116 -14.27 9.77 -6.68
N ARG A 117 -14.87 9.83 -5.50
CA ARG A 117 -16.25 10.32 -5.39
C ARG A 117 -16.28 11.84 -5.53
N LYS A 118 -17.21 12.32 -6.36
CA LYS A 118 -17.57 13.73 -6.44
C LYS A 118 -18.68 14.01 -5.45
N GLU A 119 -18.43 14.86 -4.46
CA GLU A 119 -19.46 15.43 -3.60
C GLU A 119 -19.51 16.94 -3.85
N ASN A 120 -20.70 17.49 -4.12
CA ASN A 120 -20.93 18.92 -4.33
C ASN A 120 -19.99 19.58 -5.36
N GLY A 121 -19.71 18.88 -6.47
CA GLY A 121 -18.87 19.40 -7.56
C GLY A 121 -17.37 19.41 -7.27
N ARG A 122 -16.93 18.87 -6.12
CA ARG A 122 -15.51 18.67 -5.78
C ARG A 122 -15.23 17.19 -5.58
N PHE A 123 -14.03 16.76 -5.98
CA PHE A 123 -13.57 15.42 -5.62
C PHE A 123 -13.19 15.43 -4.13
N VAL A 124 -13.74 14.48 -3.37
CA VAL A 124 -13.38 14.26 -1.97
C VAL A 124 -12.30 13.19 -1.96
N GLU A 125 -11.10 13.52 -1.47
CA GLU A 125 -9.94 12.62 -1.44
C GLU A 125 -9.70 12.03 -0.07
#